data_AF-A0A7C6W6L0-F1
#
_entry.id   AF-A0A7C6W6L0-F1
#
_cell.length_a   1.000
_cell.length_b   1.000
_cell.length_c   1.000
_cell.angle_alpha   90.00
_cell.angle_beta   90.00
_cell.angle_gamma   90.00
#
_symmetry.space_group_name_H-M   'P 1'
#
loop_
_entity.id
_entity.type
_entity.pdbx_description
1 polymer ?
#
loop_
_entity_poly.entity_id
_entity_poly.type
_entity_poly.pdbx_seq_one_letter_code
_entity_poly.pdbx_strand_id
1 'polypeptide(L)'
;MEIINFLRSFAEQNGAVDVIVLIATMILTNLVKIPIKKHGEKMSTLACKAGFNVSKSFFTSKIVYLPFLIAFVLLNIAGGIQAIGGIKFDFVSIFVKTPVIAATSIGLYSLIAKTIEKTAQKDEYEKYKEKQIIEEAEKQGIIEKHLIDQLENDNNNAKSAEQQTNDQQPKY
;
A
#
# COMPACT_ATOMS: atom_id res chain seq x y z
N MET A 1 -16.67 3.30 1.47
CA MET A 1 -17.82 3.54 2.37
C MET A 1 -17.95 2.50 3.49
N GLU A 2 -17.57 1.23 3.27
CA GLU A 2 -17.72 0.16 4.28
C GLU A 2 -16.99 0.40 5.61
N ILE A 3 -15.74 0.90 5.57
CA ILE A 3 -14.94 1.13 6.79
C ILE A 3 -15.54 2.24 7.67
N ILE A 4 -16.03 3.33 7.07
CA ILE A 4 -16.64 4.44 7.81
C ILE A 4 -17.96 3.99 8.43
N ASN A 5 -18.77 3.22 7.71
CA ASN A 5 -20.01 2.66 8.22
C ASN A 5 -19.75 1.66 9.35
N PHE A 6 -18.70 0.85 9.23
CA PHE A 6 -18.26 -0.03 10.30
C PHE A 6 -17.86 0.76 11.55
N LEU A 7 -17.01 1.78 11.41
CA LEU A 7 -16.58 2.62 12.54
C LEU A 7 -17.75 3.36 13.19
N ARG A 8 -18.71 3.85 12.40
CA ARG A 8 -19.94 4.46 12.91
C ARG A 8 -20.77 3.46 13.71
N SER A 9 -21.02 2.28 13.15
CA SER A 9 -21.78 1.23 13.85
C SER A 9 -21.08 0.77 15.14
N PHE A 10 -19.74 0.67 15.10
CA PHE A 10 -18.94 0.34 16.28
C PHE A 10 -19.01 1.45 17.34
N ALA A 11 -19.01 2.72 16.93
CA ALA A 11 -19.18 3.87 17.81
C ALA A 11 -20.56 3.89 18.49
N GLU A 12 -21.60 3.55 17.75
CA GLU A 12 -22.98 3.50 18.27
C GLU A 12 -23.14 2.37 19.32
N GLN A 13 -22.45 1.26 19.15
CA GLN A 13 -22.54 0.10 20.06
C GLN A 13 -21.63 0.22 21.29
N ASN A 14 -20.40 0.74 21.12
CA ASN A 14 -19.36 0.70 22.16
C ASN A 14 -18.96 2.08 22.69
N GLY A 15 -19.34 3.14 21.98
CA GLY A 15 -18.98 4.53 22.29
C GLY A 15 -17.75 5.03 21.53
N ALA A 16 -17.60 6.36 21.47
CA ALA A 16 -16.53 7.02 20.72
C ALA A 16 -15.12 6.73 21.28
N VAL A 17 -14.99 6.56 22.60
CA VAL A 17 -13.71 6.25 23.25
C VAL A 17 -13.16 4.92 22.75
N ASP A 18 -14.01 3.89 22.64
CA ASP A 18 -13.60 2.56 22.19
C ASP A 18 -13.15 2.57 20.72
N VAL A 19 -13.75 3.42 19.88
CA VAL A 19 -13.31 3.65 18.49
C VAL A 19 -11.92 4.30 18.43
N ILE A 20 -11.67 5.30 19.27
CA ILE A 20 -10.36 5.95 19.34
C ILE A 20 -9.30 4.93 19.77
N VAL A 21 -9.60 4.15 20.81
CA VAL A 21 -8.70 3.10 21.30
C VAL A 21 -8.48 2.03 20.22
N LEU A 22 -9.50 1.65 19.47
CA LEU A 22 -9.40 0.72 18.34
C LEU A 22 -8.42 1.21 17.27
N ILE A 23 -8.59 2.45 16.80
CA ILE A 23 -7.74 3.05 15.77
C ILE A 23 -6.31 3.21 16.28
N ALA A 24 -6.14 3.70 17.51
CA ALA A 24 -4.83 3.84 18.14
C ALA A 24 -4.12 2.49 18.31
N THR A 25 -4.86 1.45 18.73
CA THR A 25 -4.33 0.08 18.84
C THR A 25 -3.79 -0.40 17.50
N MET A 26 -4.54 -0.19 16.42
CA MET A 26 -4.11 -0.56 15.08
C MET A 26 -2.82 0.16 14.66
N ILE A 27 -2.76 1.49 14.82
CA ILE A 27 -1.60 2.29 14.42
C ILE A 27 -0.37 1.90 15.24
N LEU A 28 -0.48 1.87 16.57
CA LEU A 28 0.64 1.57 17.47
C LEU A 28 1.15 0.14 17.28
N THR A 29 0.24 -0.82 17.10
CA THR A 29 0.63 -2.20 16.79
C THR A 29 1.51 -2.24 15.55
N ASN A 30 1.14 -1.53 14.49
CA ASN A 30 1.92 -1.51 13.25
C ASN A 30 3.26 -0.80 13.41
N LEU A 31 3.28 0.34 14.10
CA LEU A 31 4.52 1.08 14.38
C LEU A 31 5.53 0.23 15.15
N VAL A 32 5.08 -0.61 16.08
CA VAL A 32 5.96 -1.48 16.87
C VAL A 32 6.28 -2.79 16.12
N LYS A 33 5.33 -3.33 15.34
CA LYS A 33 5.53 -4.58 14.58
C LYS A 33 6.58 -4.46 13.48
N ILE A 34 6.64 -3.33 12.79
CA ILE A 34 7.59 -3.08 11.69
C ILE A 34 9.06 -3.22 12.15
N PRO A 35 9.54 -2.50 13.19
CA PRO A 35 10.92 -2.61 13.64
C PRO A 35 11.25 -3.98 14.23
N ILE A 36 10.31 -4.63 14.93
CA ILE A 36 10.53 -6.00 15.47
C ILE A 36 10.79 -6.99 14.32
N LYS A 37 9.99 -6.92 13.24
CA LYS A 37 10.19 -7.79 12.07
C LYS A 37 11.51 -7.49 11.36
N LYS A 38 11.86 -6.21 11.22
CA LYS A 38 13.08 -5.76 10.51
C LYS A 38 14.37 -6.06 11.29
N HIS A 39 14.32 -6.02 12.63
CA HIS A 39 15.51 -6.12 13.48
C HIS A 39 15.54 -7.38 14.37
N GLY A 40 14.61 -8.32 14.19
CA GLY A 40 14.54 -9.53 15.01
C GLY A 40 15.84 -10.37 15.05
N GLU A 41 16.62 -10.38 13.97
CA GLU A 41 17.94 -11.03 13.95
C GLU A 41 18.97 -10.29 14.82
N LYS A 42 19.03 -8.95 14.72
CA LYS A 42 19.92 -8.14 15.55
C LYS A 42 19.54 -8.25 17.03
N MET A 43 18.25 -8.29 17.34
CA MET A 43 17.75 -8.49 18.71
C MET A 43 18.12 -9.86 19.25
N SER A 44 17.98 -10.92 18.44
CA SER A 44 18.41 -12.28 18.79
C SER A 44 19.92 -12.33 19.05
N THR A 45 20.75 -11.75 18.17
CA THR A 45 22.21 -11.72 18.35
C THR A 45 22.62 -10.93 19.60
N LEU A 46 21.96 -9.80 19.90
CA LEU A 46 22.24 -9.02 21.11
C LEU A 46 21.83 -9.78 22.38
N ALA A 47 20.69 -10.46 22.36
CA ALA A 47 20.24 -11.26 23.50
C ALA A 47 21.13 -12.48 23.73
N CYS A 48 21.59 -13.15 22.67
CA CYS A 48 22.60 -14.22 22.77
C CYS A 48 23.93 -13.70 23.35
N LYS A 49 24.36 -12.48 22.97
CA LYS A 49 25.53 -11.82 23.58
C LYS A 49 25.32 -11.46 25.05
N ALA A 50 24.08 -11.21 25.46
CA ALA A 50 23.71 -10.97 26.85
C ALA A 50 23.48 -12.26 27.67
N GLY A 51 23.76 -13.44 27.09
CA GLY A 51 23.63 -14.74 27.77
C GLY A 51 22.25 -15.40 27.63
N PHE A 52 21.32 -14.80 26.89
CA PHE A 52 20.00 -15.38 26.63
C PHE A 52 20.01 -16.15 25.31
N ASN A 53 19.79 -17.48 25.36
CA ASN A 53 19.68 -18.29 24.14
C ASN A 53 18.29 -18.11 23.51
N VAL A 54 18.08 -17.01 22.77
CA VAL A 54 16.82 -16.68 22.12
C VAL A 54 17.00 -16.50 20.62
N SER A 55 16.17 -17.18 19.84
CA SER A 55 16.18 -17.09 18.38
C SER A 55 15.33 -15.93 17.87
N LYS A 56 15.49 -15.56 16.59
CA LYS A 56 14.60 -14.61 15.89
C LYS A 56 13.11 -14.95 16.09
N SER A 57 12.78 -16.24 16.08
CA SER A 57 11.42 -16.76 16.26
C SER A 57 10.80 -16.36 17.61
N PHE A 58 11.62 -16.23 18.66
CA PHE A 58 11.15 -15.77 19.98
C PHE A 58 10.53 -14.37 19.89
N PHE A 59 11.19 -13.44 19.20
CA PHE A 59 10.71 -12.07 19.04
C PHE A 59 9.53 -11.97 18.07
N THR A 60 9.54 -12.74 16.98
CA THR A 60 8.49 -12.65 15.95
C THR A 60 7.21 -13.41 16.32
N SER A 61 7.29 -14.48 17.10
CA SER A 61 6.12 -15.28 17.51
C SER A 61 5.18 -14.51 18.44
N LYS A 62 5.72 -13.64 19.30
CA LYS A 62 4.94 -12.88 20.29
C LYS A 62 4.24 -11.65 19.73
N ILE A 63 4.55 -11.24 18.49
CA ILE A 63 3.93 -10.10 17.81
C ILE A 63 2.40 -10.23 17.74
N VAL A 64 1.87 -11.46 17.68
CA VAL A 64 0.42 -11.71 17.61
C VAL A 64 -0.34 -11.20 18.84
N TYR A 65 0.31 -11.15 20.00
CA TYR A 65 -0.30 -10.67 21.26
C TYR A 65 -0.19 -9.16 21.44
N LEU A 66 0.57 -8.48 20.59
CA LEU A 66 0.82 -7.05 20.70
C LEU A 66 -0.46 -6.18 20.64
N PRO A 67 -1.44 -6.45 19.76
CA PRO A 67 -2.72 -5.72 19.76
C PRO A 67 -3.46 -5.83 21.08
N PHE A 68 -3.41 -6.99 21.75
CA PHE A 68 -4.07 -7.21 23.03
C PHE A 68 -3.42 -6.39 24.14
N LEU A 69 -2.09 -6.38 24.19
CA LEU A 69 -1.36 -5.60 25.18
C LEU A 69 -1.59 -4.10 24.99
N ILE A 70 -1.53 -3.61 23.74
CA ILE A 70 -1.74 -2.20 23.43
C ILE A 70 -3.18 -1.78 23.74
N ALA A 71 -4.18 -2.56 23.31
CA ALA A 71 -5.58 -2.30 23.63
C ALA A 71 -5.81 -2.23 25.14
N PHE A 72 -5.25 -3.18 25.90
CA PHE A 72 -5.37 -3.21 27.35
C PHE A 72 -4.80 -1.95 27.99
N VAL A 73 -3.59 -1.55 27.62
CA VAL A 73 -2.94 -0.34 28.15
C VAL A 73 -3.74 0.91 27.80
N LEU A 74 -4.19 1.05 26.55
CA LEU A 74 -4.97 2.21 26.12
C LEU A 74 -6.34 2.30 26.83
N LEU A 75 -7.02 1.17 27.06
CA LEU A 75 -8.25 1.13 27.83
C LEU A 75 -8.03 1.51 29.30
N ASN A 76 -6.92 1.08 29.92
CA ASN A 76 -6.57 1.50 31.27
C ASN A 76 -6.29 3.00 31.34
N ILE A 77 -5.57 3.56 30.35
CA ILE A 77 -5.33 5.01 30.27
C ILE A 77 -6.66 5.75 30.11
N ALA A 78 -7.52 5.31 29.19
CA ALA A 78 -8.83 5.92 28.95
C ALA A 78 -9.74 5.85 30.20
N GLY A 79 -9.79 4.70 30.86
CA GLY A 79 -10.52 4.53 32.12
C GLY A 79 -9.95 5.41 33.24
N GLY A 80 -8.62 5.53 33.33
CA GLY A 80 -7.95 6.38 34.32
C GLY A 80 -8.26 7.88 34.12
N ILE A 81 -8.26 8.35 32.87
CA ILE A 81 -8.66 9.73 32.53
C ILE A 81 -10.11 9.98 32.93
N GLN A 82 -11.02 9.04 32.64
CA GLN A 82 -12.42 9.13 33.05
C GLN A 82 -12.58 9.14 34.57
N ALA A 83 -11.74 8.38 35.28
CA ALA A 83 -11.74 8.32 36.74
C ALA A 83 -11.33 9.63 37.41
N ILE A 84 -10.37 10.34 36.84
CA ILE A 84 -10.01 11.71 37.27
C ILE A 84 -11.20 12.66 37.09
N GLY A 85 -12.03 12.44 36.05
CA GLY A 85 -13.27 13.18 35.80
C GLY A 85 -14.47 12.77 36.67
N GLY A 86 -14.30 11.87 37.64
CA GLY A 86 -15.35 11.45 38.58
C GLY A 86 -16.15 10.22 38.14
N ILE A 87 -15.81 9.57 37.02
CA ILE A 87 -16.44 8.32 36.57
C ILE A 87 -15.78 7.14 37.30
N LYS A 88 -16.52 6.09 37.68
CA LYS A 88 -15.90 4.93 38.32
C LYS A 88 -14.97 4.18 37.36
N PHE A 89 -13.78 3.86 37.83
CA PHE A 89 -12.85 2.99 37.11
C PHE A 89 -13.36 1.54 37.14
N ASP A 90 -13.73 1.00 35.99
CA ASP A 90 -14.23 -0.38 35.86
C ASP A 90 -13.21 -1.27 35.13
N PHE A 91 -12.39 -1.95 35.92
CA PHE A 91 -11.38 -2.88 35.41
C PHE A 91 -11.99 -4.12 34.73
N VAL A 92 -13.17 -4.56 35.16
CA VAL A 92 -13.85 -5.74 34.58
C VAL A 92 -14.28 -5.42 33.15
N SER A 93 -14.90 -4.26 32.95
CA SER A 93 -15.26 -3.76 31.62
C SER A 93 -14.04 -3.64 30.71
N ILE A 94 -12.92 -3.10 31.21
CA ILE A 94 -11.65 -3.02 30.46
C ILE A 94 -11.19 -4.41 30.01
N PHE A 95 -11.19 -5.39 30.92
CA PHE A 95 -10.74 -6.75 30.61
C PHE A 95 -11.61 -7.43 29.55
N VAL A 96 -12.94 -7.25 29.61
CA VAL A 96 -13.89 -7.82 28.64
C VAL A 96 -13.78 -7.14 27.27
N LYS A 97 -13.56 -5.82 27.23
CA LYS A 97 -13.44 -5.06 25.98
C LYS A 97 -12.12 -5.30 25.25
N THR A 98 -11.06 -5.61 25.98
CA THR A 98 -9.70 -5.75 25.42
C THR A 98 -9.65 -6.75 24.26
N PRO A 99 -10.14 -8.01 24.38
CA PRO A 99 -10.13 -8.94 23.27
C PRO A 99 -10.93 -8.47 22.05
N VAL A 100 -12.08 -7.81 22.29
CA VAL A 100 -12.96 -7.31 21.22
C VAL A 100 -12.24 -6.24 20.42
N ILE A 101 -11.65 -5.25 21.09
CA ILE A 101 -10.90 -4.17 20.44
C ILE A 101 -9.67 -4.72 19.73
N ALA A 102 -8.92 -5.62 20.36
CA ALA A 102 -7.74 -6.22 19.75
C ALA A 102 -8.08 -7.00 18.47
N ALA A 103 -9.07 -7.91 18.52
CA ALA A 103 -9.51 -8.68 17.37
C ALA A 103 -10.07 -7.78 16.25
N THR A 104 -10.87 -6.78 16.63
CA THR A 104 -11.43 -5.82 15.69
C THR A 104 -10.34 -5.00 15.02
N SER A 105 -9.29 -4.59 15.75
CA SER A 105 -8.17 -3.82 15.19
C SER A 105 -7.41 -4.63 14.13
N ILE A 106 -7.24 -5.93 14.35
CA ILE A 106 -6.60 -6.86 13.41
C ILE A 106 -7.46 -7.00 12.14
N GLY A 107 -8.77 -7.22 12.31
CA GLY A 107 -9.70 -7.34 11.18
C GLY A 107 -9.80 -6.06 10.36
N LEU A 108 -9.94 -4.92 11.03
CA LEU A 108 -10.00 -3.60 10.41
C LEU A 108 -8.73 -3.28 9.62
N TYR A 109 -7.55 -3.61 10.18
CA TYR A 109 -6.29 -3.45 9.46
C TYR A 109 -6.25 -4.29 8.19
N SER A 110 -6.67 -5.56 8.25
CA SER A 110 -6.70 -6.42 7.06
C SER A 110 -7.65 -5.89 5.99
N LEU A 111 -8.79 -5.30 6.37
CA LEU A 111 -9.71 -4.66 5.44
C LEU A 111 -9.08 -3.44 4.79
N ILE A 112 -8.47 -2.55 5.58
CA ILE A 112 -7.78 -1.36 5.07
C ILE A 112 -6.65 -1.75 4.11
N ALA A 113 -5.82 -2.72 4.49
CA ALA A 113 -4.73 -3.22 3.64
C ALA A 113 -5.26 -3.74 2.29
N LYS A 114 -6.31 -4.57 2.30
CA LYS A 114 -6.95 -5.07 1.07
C LYS A 114 -7.55 -3.95 0.22
N THR A 115 -8.15 -2.94 0.84
CA THR A 115 -8.69 -1.77 0.12
C THR A 115 -7.56 -0.99 -0.55
N ILE A 116 -6.46 -0.75 0.16
CA ILE A 116 -5.29 -0.05 -0.39
C ILE A 116 -4.67 -0.85 -1.54
N GLU A 117 -4.49 -2.17 -1.38
CA GLU A 117 -3.96 -3.05 -2.44
C GLU A 117 -4.83 -3.02 -3.69
N LYS A 118 -6.16 -3.10 -3.54
CA LYS A 118 -7.09 -3.00 -4.68
C LYS A 118 -7.01 -1.65 -5.38
N THR A 119 -6.89 -0.56 -4.63
CA THR A 119 -6.74 0.78 -5.21
C THR A 119 -5.39 0.93 -5.92
N ALA A 120 -4.30 0.49 -5.30
CA ALA A 120 -2.97 0.55 -5.88
C ALA A 120 -2.86 -0.27 -7.17
N GLN A 121 -3.45 -1.48 -7.21
CA GLN A 121 -3.51 -2.29 -8.43
C GLN A 121 -4.30 -1.61 -9.55
N LYS A 122 -5.35 -0.86 -9.21
CA LYS A 122 -6.14 -0.12 -10.20
C LYS A 122 -5.31 1.02 -10.81
N ASP A 123 -4.60 1.78 -9.98
CA ASP A 123 -3.73 2.87 -10.44
C ASP A 123 -2.57 2.34 -11.31
N GLU A 124 -1.99 1.20 -10.94
CA GLU A 124 -0.90 0.57 -11.70
C GLU A 124 -1.40 0.03 -13.05
N TYR A 125 -2.62 -0.50 -13.10
CA TYR A 125 -3.28 -0.95 -14.32
C TYR A 125 -3.67 0.21 -15.26
N GLU A 126 -4.17 1.32 -14.72
CA GLU A 126 -4.46 2.53 -15.51
C GLU A 126 -3.17 3.11 -16.12
N LYS A 127 -2.08 3.15 -15.35
CA LYS A 127 -0.78 3.60 -15.82
C LYS A 127 -0.16 2.67 -16.89
N TYR A 128 -0.43 1.37 -16.82
CA TYR A 128 -0.04 0.42 -17.86
C TYR A 128 -0.81 0.63 -19.16
N LYS A 129 -2.13 0.88 -19.07
CA LYS A 129 -2.96 1.22 -20.25
C LYS A 129 -2.51 2.51 -20.92
N GLU A 130 -2.22 3.56 -20.16
CA GLU A 130 -1.70 4.82 -20.72
C GLU A 130 -0.39 4.61 -21.47
N LYS A 131 0.54 3.81 -20.93
CA LYS A 131 1.79 3.48 -21.62
C LYS A 131 1.56 2.71 -22.93
N GLN A 132 0.64 1.75 -22.96
CA GLN A 132 0.32 1.04 -24.20
C GLN A 132 -0.27 1.97 -25.26
N ILE A 133 -1.19 2.86 -24.88
CA ILE A 133 -1.79 3.82 -25.80
C ILE A 133 -0.74 4.79 -26.37
N ILE A 134 0.19 5.27 -25.55
CA ILE A 134 1.29 6.15 -25.98
C ILE A 134 2.25 5.38 -26.91
N GLU A 135 2.63 4.15 -26.56
CA GLU A 135 3.53 3.34 -27.38
C GLU A 135 2.91 2.94 -28.73
N GLU A 136 1.59 2.71 -28.75
CA GLU A 136 0.83 2.42 -29.97
C GLU A 136 0.69 3.67 -30.86
N ALA A 137 0.48 4.84 -30.26
CA ALA A 137 0.48 6.13 -30.97
C ALA A 137 1.88 6.49 -31.52
N GLU A 138 2.96 6.22 -30.78
CA GLU A 138 4.34 6.42 -31.26
C GLU A 138 4.67 5.48 -32.42
N LYS A 139 4.27 4.20 -32.34
CA LYS A 139 4.44 3.26 -33.45
C LYS A 139 3.68 3.70 -34.70
N GLN A 140 2.45 4.17 -34.55
CA GLN A 140 1.68 4.69 -35.68
C GLN A 140 2.33 5.94 -36.31
N GLY A 141 2.80 6.89 -35.50
CA GLY A 141 3.51 8.08 -36.00
C GLY A 141 4.86 7.76 -36.68
N ILE A 142 5.58 6.75 -36.20
CA ILE A 142 6.82 6.27 -36.83
C ILE A 142 6.52 5.59 -38.17
N ILE A 143 5.45 4.80 -38.26
CA ILE A 143 5.02 4.14 -39.50
C ILE A 143 4.64 5.19 -40.55
N GLU A 144 3.90 6.23 -40.16
CA GLU A 144 3.47 7.30 -41.07
C GLU A 144 4.66 8.09 -41.61
N LYS A 145 5.64 8.41 -40.76
CA LYS A 145 6.88 9.08 -41.18
C LYS A 145 7.73 8.20 -42.12
N HIS A 146 7.84 6.91 -41.84
CA HIS A 146 8.62 6.00 -42.68
C HIS A 146 7.99 5.80 -44.07
N LEU A 147 6.65 5.80 -44.16
CA LEU A 147 5.92 5.77 -45.43
C LEU A 147 6.14 7.06 -46.25
N ILE A 148 6.15 8.22 -45.61
CA ILE A 148 6.43 9.50 -46.28
C ILE A 148 7.87 9.54 -46.81
N ASP A 149 8.85 9.13 -46.00
CA ASP A 149 10.27 9.09 -46.40
C ASP A 149 10.52 8.09 -47.56
N GLN A 150 9.78 6.97 -47.59
CA GLN A 150 9.83 6.02 -48.72
C GLN A 150 9.21 6.61 -49.99
N LEU A 151 8.06 7.26 -49.87
CA LEU A 151 7.40 7.92 -51.01
C LEU A 151 8.25 9.07 -51.59
N GLU A 152 8.95 9.84 -50.76
CA GLU A 152 9.85 10.90 -51.24
C GLU A 152 11.09 10.31 -51.94
N ASN A 153 11.68 9.23 -51.41
CA ASN A 153 12.81 8.56 -52.06
C ASN A 153 12.44 7.91 -53.40
N ASP A 154 11.27 7.26 -53.47
CA ASP A 154 10.80 6.64 -54.71
C ASP A 154 10.51 7.70 -55.78
N ASN A 155 9.98 8.86 -55.39
CA ASN A 155 9.70 9.98 -56.30
C ASN A 155 10.99 10.67 -56.80
N ASN A 156 12.02 10.76 -55.95
CA ASN A 156 13.33 11.28 -56.35
C ASN A 156 14.11 10.32 -57.27
N ASN A 157 13.96 9.01 -57.08
CA ASN A 157 14.53 8.01 -57.97
C ASN A 157 13.82 8.00 -59.35
N ALA A 158 12.49 8.18 -59.38
CA ALA A 158 11.73 8.29 -60.61
C ALA A 158 12.16 9.52 -61.46
N LYS A 159 12.33 10.68 -60.82
CA LYS A 159 12.82 11.90 -61.49
C LYS A 159 14.26 11.78 -62.01
N SER A 160 15.11 11.05 -61.28
CA SER A 160 16.50 10.80 -61.68
C SER A 160 16.60 9.86 -62.88
N ALA A 161 15.68 8.89 -62.98
CA ALA A 161 15.57 8.00 -64.15
C ALA A 161 15.06 8.74 -65.40
N GLU A 162 14.12 9.69 -65.25
CA GLU A 162 13.62 10.51 -66.36
C GLU A 162 14.69 11.46 -66.94
N GLN A 163 15.59 11.99 -66.10
CA GLN A 163 16.72 12.82 -66.55
C GLN A 163 17.77 12.02 -67.34
N GLN A 164 18.04 10.77 -66.97
CA GLN A 164 18.98 9.91 -67.72
C GLN A 164 18.44 9.47 -69.09
N THR A 165 17.11 9.39 -69.26
CA THR A 165 16.51 9.12 -70.57
C THR A 165 16.50 10.32 -71.52
N ASN A 166 16.60 11.56 -71.01
CA ASN A 166 16.57 12.77 -71.85
C ASN A 166 17.96 13.17 -72.40
N ASP A 167 19.05 12.75 -71.76
CA ASP A 167 20.42 12.99 -72.24
C ASP A 167 20.87 12.04 -73.38
N GLN A 168 20.03 11.07 -73.77
CA GLN A 168 20.30 10.16 -74.89
C GLN A 168 19.55 10.51 -76.19
N GLN A 169 18.85 11.65 -76.27
CA GLN A 169 18.30 12.08 -77.56
C GLN A 169 19.42 12.62 -78.49
N PRO A 170 19.61 12.03 -79.68
CA PRO A 170 20.61 12.52 -80.62
C PRO A 170 20.18 13.90 -81.15
N LYS A 171 21.08 14.88 -81.02
CA LYS A 171 20.96 16.16 -81.74
C LYS A 171 21.07 15.88 -83.23
N TYR A 172 19.95 16.06 -83.94
CA TYR A 172 19.94 16.29 -85.38
C TYR A 172 19.88 17.80 -85.66
#